data_AF-A0A2T2XDL4-F1
#
_entry.id   AF-A0A2T2XDL4-F1
#
_cell.length_a   1.000
_cell.length_b   1.000
_cell.length_c   1.000
_cell.angle_alpha   90.00
_cell.angle_beta   90.00
_cell.angle_gamma   90.00
#
_symmetry.space_group_name_H-M   'P 1'
#
loop_
_entity.id
_entity.type
_entity.pdbx_description
1 polymer ?
#
loop_
_entity_poly.entity_id
_entity_poly.type
_entity_poly.pdbx_seq_one_letter_code
_entity_poly.pdbx_strand_id
1 'polypeptide(L)'
;MDPQRQHAQLLTVWAQGNKIFRRWQHFHREEYAPWSIFEVWWNLARRLTERGLVAQMFPGSEPVIVVGGLGNKQDQWLVLVTPKQVWPEVFSRVVVVHLETPAMTWSDHISLSYDCAVRLGNRHWNVLLRLARKMAGDNSISWSSIHTAIDVLTLMDREYGRLQPLCGKDLAPLAQLWRHRGVPQVIPGWTPEPGRYGWLRTVTTPKGIGYLWSKELARQDEDIVH
;
A
#
# COMPACT_ATOMS: atom_id res chain seq x y z
N MET A 1 -20.73 -10.56 -5.29
CA MET A 1 -21.38 -9.25 -5.09
C MET A 1 -22.07 -8.90 -6.39
N ASP A 2 -23.31 -8.42 -6.35
CA ASP A 2 -24.08 -8.09 -7.57
C ASP A 2 -23.47 -6.85 -8.27
N PRO A 3 -23.07 -6.95 -9.56
CA PRO A 3 -22.55 -5.82 -10.33
C PRO A 3 -23.49 -4.60 -10.34
N GLN A 4 -24.80 -4.79 -10.27
CA GLN A 4 -25.78 -3.70 -10.24
C GLN A 4 -25.73 -2.95 -8.91
N ARG A 5 -25.47 -3.64 -7.79
CA ARG A 5 -25.30 -3.00 -6.48
C ARG A 5 -24.01 -2.20 -6.39
N GLN A 6 -22.92 -2.69 -6.98
CA GLN A 6 -21.65 -1.95 -7.06
C GLN A 6 -21.80 -0.68 -7.90
N HIS A 7 -22.53 -0.77 -9.03
CA HIS A 7 -22.84 0.38 -9.87
C HIS A 7 -23.73 1.42 -9.15
N ALA A 8 -24.75 0.97 -8.40
CA ALA A 8 -25.59 1.86 -7.60
C ALA A 8 -24.82 2.55 -6.46
N GLN A 9 -23.89 1.84 -5.82
CA GLN A 9 -22.97 2.42 -4.83
C GLN A 9 -22.03 3.45 -5.47
N LEU A 10 -21.44 3.13 -6.63
CA LEU A 10 -20.63 4.07 -7.42
C LEU A 10 -21.40 5.34 -7.76
N LEU A 11 -22.64 5.21 -8.25
CA LEU A 11 -23.51 6.35 -8.56
C LEU A 11 -23.89 7.16 -7.32
N THR A 12 -24.10 6.49 -6.19
CA THR A 12 -24.43 7.16 -4.92
C THR A 12 -23.23 7.93 -4.38
N VAL A 13 -22.04 7.32 -4.38
CA VAL A 13 -20.77 7.99 -4.02
C VAL A 13 -20.53 9.17 -4.97
N TRP A 14 -20.76 8.98 -6.27
CA TRP A 14 -20.61 10.02 -7.28
C TRP A 14 -21.60 11.18 -7.06
N ALA A 15 -22.86 10.89 -6.77
CA ALA A 15 -23.88 11.90 -6.48
C ALA A 15 -23.62 12.65 -5.16
N GLN A 16 -23.19 11.93 -4.12
CA GLN A 16 -22.83 12.53 -2.82
C GLN A 16 -21.59 13.41 -2.94
N GLY A 17 -20.56 12.92 -3.60
CA GLY A 17 -19.35 13.70 -3.77
C GLY A 17 -19.50 14.87 -4.75
N ASN A 18 -20.35 14.77 -5.77
CA ASN A 18 -20.76 15.95 -6.56
C ASN A 18 -21.48 17.00 -5.71
N LYS A 19 -22.34 16.58 -4.77
CA LYS A 19 -23.01 17.51 -3.84
C LYS A 19 -22.02 18.14 -2.86
N ILE A 20 -21.10 17.35 -2.32
CA ILE A 20 -20.02 17.81 -1.43
C ILE A 20 -19.11 18.80 -2.17
N PHE A 21 -18.70 18.45 -3.39
CA PHE A 21 -17.90 19.28 -4.29
C PHE A 21 -18.58 20.62 -4.58
N ARG A 22 -19.86 20.61 -4.96
CA ARG A 22 -20.64 21.84 -5.18
C ARG A 22 -20.81 22.68 -3.91
N ARG A 23 -20.97 22.06 -2.75
CA ARG A 23 -21.02 22.77 -1.46
C ARG A 23 -19.67 23.40 -1.13
N TRP A 24 -18.58 22.69 -1.33
CA TRP A 24 -17.24 23.21 -1.10
C TRP A 24 -16.92 24.41 -1.99
N GLN A 25 -17.26 24.34 -3.29
CA GLN A 25 -17.18 25.47 -4.22
C GLN A 25 -17.94 26.71 -3.75
N HIS A 26 -19.04 26.53 -3.00
CA HIS A 26 -19.82 27.63 -2.48
C HIS A 26 -19.14 28.32 -1.28
N PHE A 27 -18.41 27.56 -0.46
CA PHE A 27 -17.78 28.06 0.77
C PHE A 27 -16.35 28.59 0.58
N HIS A 28 -15.62 28.17 -0.46
CA HIS A 28 -14.20 28.48 -0.65
C HIS A 28 -13.91 29.17 -2.00
N ARG A 29 -14.80 30.07 -2.42
CA ARG A 29 -14.84 30.62 -3.79
C ARG A 29 -13.66 31.54 -4.17
N GLU A 30 -12.94 32.08 -3.19
CA GLU A 30 -11.93 33.13 -3.40
C GLU A 30 -10.51 32.74 -2.97
N GLU A 31 -10.35 31.62 -2.26
CA GLU A 31 -9.05 31.17 -1.79
C GLU A 31 -8.75 29.77 -2.32
N TYR A 32 -7.56 29.62 -2.87
CA TYR A 32 -6.87 28.37 -3.22
C TYR A 32 -7.06 27.82 -4.64
N ALA A 33 -6.03 28.13 -5.42
CA ALA A 33 -5.40 27.12 -6.23
C ALA A 33 -5.04 25.89 -5.35
N PRO A 34 -5.39 24.66 -5.74
CA PRO A 34 -5.98 24.34 -7.03
C PRO A 34 -7.14 23.35 -6.93
N TRP A 35 -8.22 23.65 -7.64
CA TRP A 35 -9.21 22.67 -8.12
C TRP A 35 -8.61 21.32 -8.54
N SER A 36 -7.37 21.32 -9.06
CA SER A 36 -6.64 20.10 -9.42
C SER A 36 -6.40 19.14 -8.25
N ILE A 37 -6.22 19.61 -7.01
CA ILE A 37 -6.02 18.68 -5.87
C ILE A 37 -7.31 17.92 -5.56
N PHE A 38 -8.46 18.60 -5.51
CA PHE A 38 -9.74 17.93 -5.27
C PHE A 38 -10.09 16.96 -6.41
N GLU A 39 -9.80 17.33 -7.65
CA GLU A 39 -10.01 16.45 -8.81
C GLU A 39 -9.10 15.21 -8.77
N VAL A 40 -7.83 15.37 -8.41
CA VAL A 40 -6.87 14.26 -8.21
C VAL A 40 -7.39 13.30 -7.15
N TRP A 41 -7.84 13.81 -6.01
CA TRP A 41 -8.38 13.01 -4.90
C TRP A 41 -9.69 12.32 -5.26
N TRP A 42 -10.57 13.02 -5.98
CA TRP A 42 -11.80 12.46 -6.51
C TRP A 42 -11.53 11.28 -7.46
N ASN A 43 -10.59 11.46 -8.38
CA ASN A 43 -10.16 10.40 -9.29
C ASN A 43 -9.58 9.21 -8.53
N LEU A 44 -8.80 9.44 -7.47
CA LEU A 44 -8.30 8.37 -6.61
C LEU A 44 -9.45 7.60 -5.94
N ALA A 45 -10.43 8.30 -5.33
CA ALA A 45 -11.59 7.67 -4.70
C ALA A 45 -12.40 6.81 -5.68
N ARG A 46 -12.63 7.32 -6.90
CA ARG A 46 -13.28 6.56 -7.98
C ARG A 46 -12.49 5.30 -8.32
N ARG A 47 -11.17 5.42 -8.51
CA ARG A 47 -10.30 4.28 -8.82
C ARG A 47 -10.34 3.23 -7.72
N LEU A 48 -10.30 3.63 -6.45
CA LEU A 48 -10.40 2.70 -5.32
C LEU A 48 -11.73 1.92 -5.35
N THR A 49 -12.82 2.61 -5.65
CA THR A 49 -14.15 1.98 -5.75
C THR A 49 -14.24 1.02 -6.94
N GLU A 50 -13.68 1.38 -8.11
CA GLU A 50 -13.54 0.49 -9.27
C GLU A 50 -12.73 -0.78 -8.96
N ARG A 51 -11.79 -0.71 -8.02
CA ARG A 51 -11.02 -1.88 -7.54
C ARG A 51 -11.76 -2.70 -6.47
N GLY A 52 -13.02 -2.39 -6.17
CA GLY A 52 -13.81 -3.10 -5.17
C GLY A 52 -13.39 -2.76 -3.72
N LEU A 53 -13.04 -1.51 -3.46
CA LEU A 53 -12.93 -0.97 -2.10
C LEU A 53 -14.12 -0.05 -1.82
N VAL A 54 -14.46 0.13 -0.55
CA VAL A 54 -15.35 1.21 -0.15
C VAL A 54 -14.49 2.46 0.03
N ALA A 55 -14.72 3.51 -0.75
CA ALA A 55 -14.00 4.77 -0.60
C ALA A 55 -15.00 5.92 -0.38
N GLN A 56 -14.81 6.68 0.69
CA GLN A 56 -15.65 7.83 1.03
C GLN A 56 -14.78 9.08 1.19
N MET A 57 -15.10 10.10 0.40
CA MET A 57 -14.51 11.43 0.55
C MET A 57 -15.10 12.13 1.78
N PHE A 58 -14.24 12.73 2.60
CA PHE A 58 -14.65 13.62 3.68
C PHE A 58 -14.56 15.08 3.22
N PRO A 59 -15.62 15.88 3.39
CA PRO A 59 -15.56 17.32 3.13
C PRO A 59 -14.69 18.03 4.16
N GLY A 60 -13.77 18.89 3.71
CA GLY A 60 -12.87 19.69 4.55
C GLY A 60 -12.09 20.71 3.73
N SER A 61 -11.20 21.49 4.37
CA SER A 61 -10.34 22.47 3.69
C SER A 61 -9.32 21.84 2.73
N GLU A 62 -8.92 20.60 2.99
CA GLU A 62 -8.12 19.76 2.09
C GLU A 62 -8.76 18.36 2.03
N PRO A 63 -8.60 17.62 0.91
CA PRO A 63 -9.30 16.37 0.68
C PRO A 63 -8.77 15.19 1.53
N VAL A 64 -9.69 14.42 2.09
CA VAL A 64 -9.43 13.18 2.85
C VAL A 64 -10.30 12.05 2.29
N ILE A 65 -9.75 10.83 2.18
CA ILE A 65 -10.52 9.63 1.77
C ILE A 65 -10.42 8.59 2.88
N VAL A 66 -11.57 8.09 3.34
CA VAL A 66 -11.62 6.87 4.15
C VAL A 66 -11.85 5.68 3.23
N VAL A 67 -10.99 4.68 3.33
CA VAL A 67 -11.03 3.46 2.50
C VAL A 67 -11.21 2.24 3.37
N GLY A 68 -12.20 1.42 3.07
CA GLY A 68 -12.47 0.13 3.72
C GLY A 68 -12.43 -1.03 2.75
N GLY A 69 -11.99 -2.19 3.21
CA GLY A 69 -12.08 -3.44 2.44
C GLY A 69 -13.53 -3.93 2.31
N LEU A 70 -13.87 -4.53 1.17
CA LEU A 70 -15.16 -5.20 0.97
C LEU A 70 -15.16 -6.59 1.65
N GLY A 71 -15.28 -6.62 2.97
CA GLY A 71 -15.41 -7.84 3.76
C GLY A 71 -15.93 -7.55 5.16
N ASN A 72 -16.72 -8.46 5.74
CA ASN A 72 -17.43 -8.33 7.03
C ASN A 72 -16.54 -8.13 8.29
N LYS A 73 -15.26 -7.78 8.13
CA LYS A 73 -14.43 -7.36 9.27
C LYS A 73 -14.67 -5.86 9.45
N GLN A 74 -15.67 -5.53 10.27
CA GLN A 74 -16.16 -4.17 10.55
C GLN A 74 -15.08 -3.15 11.02
N ASP A 75 -13.83 -3.58 11.24
CA ASP A 75 -12.77 -2.77 11.87
C ASP A 75 -11.55 -2.46 10.99
N GLN A 76 -11.67 -2.54 9.66
CA GLN A 76 -10.55 -2.31 8.75
C GLN A 76 -10.79 -1.19 7.74
N TRP A 77 -10.66 0.05 8.24
CA TRP A 77 -10.52 1.25 7.42
C TRP A 77 -9.09 1.82 7.50
N LEU A 78 -8.69 2.54 6.45
CA LEU A 78 -7.50 3.36 6.36
C LEU A 78 -7.93 4.77 5.93
N VAL A 79 -7.13 5.78 6.28
CA VAL A 79 -7.39 7.18 5.91
C VAL A 79 -6.27 7.65 5.01
N LEU A 80 -6.63 8.03 3.80
CA LEU A 80 -5.74 8.72 2.88
C LEU A 80 -5.81 10.21 3.20
N VAL A 81 -4.63 10.80 3.44
CA VAL A 81 -4.50 12.24 3.70
C VAL A 81 -3.42 12.87 2.81
N THR A 82 -3.48 14.18 2.65
CA THR A 82 -2.38 14.96 2.08
C THR A 82 -1.23 15.07 3.09
N PRO A 83 0.01 15.39 2.67
CA PRO A 83 1.13 15.58 3.59
C PRO A 83 0.91 16.67 4.65
N LYS A 84 -0.02 17.61 4.42
CA LYS A 84 -0.37 18.68 5.36
C LYS A 84 -1.31 18.24 6.49
N GLN A 85 -1.91 17.04 6.38
CA GLN A 85 -3.01 16.58 7.25
C GLN A 85 -2.72 15.23 7.90
N VAL A 86 -1.46 14.99 8.24
CA VAL A 86 -1.12 13.83 9.07
C VAL A 86 -1.56 14.16 10.50
N TRP A 87 -2.75 13.69 10.88
CA TRP A 87 -3.33 13.83 12.22
C TRP A 87 -3.29 12.48 12.95
N PRO A 88 -2.11 12.06 13.44
CA PRO A 88 -1.92 10.76 14.09
C PRO A 88 -2.77 10.61 15.36
N GLU A 89 -3.10 11.72 16.02
CA GLU A 89 -3.98 11.77 17.18
C GLU A 89 -5.45 11.48 16.87
N VAL A 90 -5.88 11.71 15.62
CA VAL A 90 -7.27 11.50 15.17
C VAL A 90 -7.41 10.14 14.47
N PHE A 91 -6.43 9.75 13.66
CA PHE A 91 -6.50 8.57 12.82
C PHE A 91 -5.35 7.61 13.12
N SER A 92 -5.69 6.39 13.56
CA SER A 92 -4.71 5.35 13.87
C SER A 92 -4.11 4.65 12.64
N ARG A 93 -4.67 4.86 11.43
CA ARG A 93 -4.26 4.17 10.19
C ARG A 93 -4.22 5.12 9.02
N VAL A 94 -3.17 5.93 8.99
CA VAL A 94 -2.95 6.96 7.98
C VAL A 94 -2.04 6.43 6.89
N VAL A 95 -2.41 6.67 5.63
CA VAL A 95 -1.53 6.58 4.47
C VAL A 95 -1.45 7.96 3.84
N VAL A 96 -0.25 8.49 3.72
CA VAL A 96 -0.04 9.82 3.13
C VAL A 96 0.10 9.69 1.62
N VAL A 97 -0.64 10.47 0.85
CA VAL A 97 -0.56 10.45 -0.61
C VAL A 97 0.10 11.74 -1.11
N HIS A 98 1.26 11.59 -1.74
CA HIS A 98 2.03 12.68 -2.35
C HIS A 98 1.77 12.73 -3.85
N LEU A 99 1.90 13.91 -4.48
CA LEU A 99 1.74 14.01 -5.93
C LEU A 99 2.90 13.41 -6.72
N GLU A 100 4.14 13.58 -6.25
CA GLU A 100 5.32 13.34 -7.09
C GLU A 100 6.34 12.34 -6.51
N THR A 101 6.33 12.04 -5.20
CA THR A 101 7.49 11.35 -4.58
C THR A 101 7.19 10.55 -3.31
N PRO A 102 8.11 9.62 -2.98
CA PRO A 102 8.55 8.50 -3.83
C PRO A 102 7.37 7.54 -4.10
N ALA A 103 7.57 6.47 -4.88
CA ALA A 103 6.46 5.53 -5.14
C ALA A 103 5.86 4.97 -3.83
N MET A 104 6.73 4.59 -2.88
CA MET A 104 6.31 4.24 -1.53
C MET A 104 7.40 4.58 -0.52
N THR A 105 7.03 5.22 0.59
CA THR A 105 7.88 5.38 1.78
C THR A 105 7.29 4.59 2.92
N TRP A 106 8.13 3.90 3.68
CA TRP A 106 7.81 3.23 4.91
C TRP A 106 8.58 3.92 6.04
N SER A 107 7.88 4.65 6.90
CA SER A 107 8.43 5.42 8.02
C SER A 107 7.47 5.36 9.22
N ASP A 108 7.28 6.45 9.95
CA ASP A 108 6.21 6.58 10.96
C ASP A 108 4.82 6.35 10.34
N HIS A 109 4.68 6.73 9.07
CA HIS A 109 3.53 6.40 8.25
C HIS A 109 3.98 5.76 6.93
N ILE A 110 3.04 5.05 6.30
CA ILE A 110 3.21 4.65 4.91
C ILE A 110 2.83 5.85 4.04
N SER A 111 3.73 6.27 3.16
CA SER A 111 3.45 7.25 2.14
C SER A 111 3.46 6.60 0.76
N LEU A 112 2.61 7.07 -0.15
CA LEU A 112 2.58 6.64 -1.55
C LEU A 112 2.60 7.87 -2.46
N SER A 113 3.21 7.74 -3.64
CA SER A 113 2.89 8.67 -4.72
C SER A 113 1.48 8.39 -5.24
N TYR A 114 0.82 9.41 -5.77
CA TYR A 114 -0.49 9.31 -6.41
C TYR A 114 -0.47 8.25 -7.52
N ASP A 115 0.56 8.27 -8.36
CA ASP A 115 0.74 7.29 -9.44
C ASP A 115 0.84 5.86 -8.91
N CYS A 116 1.54 5.65 -7.79
CA CYS A 116 1.58 4.35 -7.14
C CYS A 116 0.19 3.95 -6.63
N ALA A 117 -0.47 4.83 -5.87
CA ALA A 117 -1.78 4.60 -5.28
C ALA A 117 -2.85 4.21 -6.33
N VAL A 118 -2.86 4.87 -7.50
CA VAL A 118 -3.78 4.56 -8.61
C VAL A 118 -3.52 3.18 -9.22
N ARG A 119 -2.26 2.71 -9.22
CA ARG A 119 -1.87 1.41 -9.80
C ARG A 119 -2.12 0.25 -8.84
N LEU A 120 -2.18 0.50 -7.53
CA LEU A 120 -2.44 -0.54 -6.53
C LEU A 120 -3.81 -1.21 -6.76
N GLY A 121 -3.80 -2.52 -6.96
CA GLY A 121 -5.00 -3.36 -6.93
C GLY A 121 -5.52 -3.64 -5.50
N ASN A 122 -6.72 -4.23 -5.41
CA ASN A 122 -7.43 -4.53 -4.15
C ASN A 122 -6.55 -5.26 -3.10
N ARG A 123 -5.82 -6.29 -3.53
CA ARG A 123 -4.94 -7.07 -2.63
C ARG A 123 -3.87 -6.21 -1.97
N HIS A 124 -3.24 -5.29 -2.72
CA HIS A 124 -2.22 -4.41 -2.18
C HIS A 124 -2.81 -3.44 -1.15
N TRP A 125 -4.00 -2.90 -1.40
CA TRP A 125 -4.71 -2.08 -0.40
C TRP A 125 -5.05 -2.87 0.87
N ASN A 126 -5.40 -4.14 0.77
CA ASN A 126 -5.60 -5.01 1.94
C ASN A 126 -4.30 -5.33 2.69
N VAL A 127 -3.15 -5.36 2.01
CA VAL A 127 -1.83 -5.42 2.65
C VAL A 127 -1.59 -4.14 3.45
N LEU A 128 -1.79 -2.97 2.83
CA LEU A 128 -1.64 -1.67 3.50
C LEU A 128 -2.55 -1.55 4.72
N LEU A 129 -3.80 -2.02 4.65
CA LEU A 129 -4.73 -2.09 5.78
C LEU A 129 -4.18 -2.90 6.96
N ARG A 130 -3.46 -4.00 6.68
CA ARG A 130 -2.82 -4.83 7.71
C ARG A 130 -1.57 -4.18 8.29
N LEU A 131 -0.81 -3.47 7.47
CA LEU A 131 0.47 -2.85 7.86
C LEU A 131 0.31 -1.55 8.64
N ALA A 132 -0.66 -0.71 8.27
CA ALA A 132 -0.87 0.61 8.88
C ALA A 132 -1.15 0.56 10.40
N ARG A 133 -1.49 -0.62 10.96
CA ARG A 133 -1.70 -0.83 12.40
C ARG A 133 -0.41 -0.89 13.24
N LYS A 134 0.75 -1.14 12.63
CA LYS A 134 1.90 -1.75 13.35
C LYS A 134 3.23 -1.01 13.20
N MET A 135 3.25 0.19 12.64
CA MET A 135 4.50 0.84 12.27
C MET A 135 4.95 1.88 13.29
N ALA A 136 5.91 1.47 14.12
CA ALA A 136 6.95 2.33 14.68
C ALA A 136 8.26 1.60 14.41
N GLY A 137 9.10 2.11 13.52
CA GLY A 137 10.39 1.52 13.21
C GLY A 137 11.38 2.62 12.87
N ASP A 138 12.55 2.60 13.53
CA ASP A 138 13.55 3.67 13.49
C ASP A 138 14.19 3.95 12.12
N ASN A 139 13.90 3.14 11.10
CA ASN A 139 14.53 3.25 9.78
C ASN A 139 13.50 3.57 8.69
N SER A 140 13.48 4.84 8.26
CA SER A 140 12.74 5.26 7.07
C SER A 140 13.32 4.62 5.82
N ILE A 141 12.48 3.95 5.03
CA ILE A 141 12.84 3.31 3.77
C ILE A 141 11.97 3.86 2.67
N SER A 142 12.59 4.12 1.52
CA SER A 142 11.91 4.67 0.35
C SER A 142 12.19 3.83 -0.89
N TRP A 143 11.15 3.49 -1.61
CA TRP A 143 11.21 2.84 -2.92
C TRP A 143 10.74 3.83 -3.98
N SER A 144 11.65 4.23 -4.86
CA SER A 144 11.36 5.15 -5.97
C SER A 144 10.56 4.49 -7.10
N SER A 145 10.69 3.17 -7.28
CA SER A 145 10.02 2.42 -8.35
C SER A 145 8.66 1.89 -7.91
N ILE A 146 7.62 2.19 -8.70
CA ILE A 146 6.28 1.63 -8.52
C ILE A 146 6.29 0.11 -8.60
N HIS A 147 7.09 -0.47 -9.51
CA HIS A 147 7.20 -1.92 -9.66
C HIS A 147 7.78 -2.55 -8.39
N THR A 148 8.80 -1.94 -7.80
CA THR A 148 9.39 -2.41 -6.54
C THR A 148 8.39 -2.33 -5.40
N ALA A 149 7.64 -1.23 -5.28
CA ALA A 149 6.60 -1.09 -4.26
C ALA A 149 5.51 -2.18 -4.39
N ILE A 150 5.06 -2.46 -5.62
CA ILE A 150 4.08 -3.52 -5.90
C ILE A 150 4.64 -4.90 -5.58
N ASP A 151 5.88 -5.18 -5.97
CA ASP A 151 6.53 -6.47 -5.70
C ASP A 151 6.69 -6.68 -4.18
N VAL A 152 7.05 -5.64 -3.42
CA VAL A 152 7.10 -5.66 -1.95
C VAL A 152 5.72 -5.92 -1.34
N LEU A 153 4.68 -5.20 -1.77
CA LEU A 153 3.32 -5.42 -1.26
C LEU A 153 2.80 -6.81 -1.60
N THR A 154 3.15 -7.34 -2.79
CA THR A 154 2.80 -8.71 -3.20
C THR A 154 3.50 -9.74 -2.33
N LEU A 155 4.79 -9.55 -2.06
CA LEU A 155 5.54 -10.38 -1.14
C LEU A 155 4.89 -10.38 0.25
N MET A 156 4.59 -9.19 0.80
CA MET A 156 3.97 -9.02 2.11
C MET A 156 2.56 -9.62 2.18
N ASP A 157 1.82 -9.70 1.07
CA ASP A 157 0.54 -10.41 1.03
C ASP A 157 0.69 -11.90 1.30
N ARG A 158 1.75 -12.50 0.74
CA ARG A 158 1.98 -13.94 0.69
C ARG A 158 2.74 -14.48 1.89
N GLU A 159 3.71 -13.72 2.38
CA GLU A 159 4.67 -14.16 3.39
C GLU A 159 4.61 -13.26 4.64
N TYR A 160 3.44 -12.64 4.89
CA TYR A 160 3.26 -11.64 5.95
C TYR A 160 3.87 -12.05 7.29
N GLY A 161 3.56 -13.26 7.77
CA GLY A 161 4.00 -13.75 9.07
C GLY A 161 5.53 -13.84 9.20
N ARG A 162 6.22 -14.27 8.13
CA ARG A 162 7.67 -14.39 8.10
C ARG A 162 8.39 -13.05 7.99
N LEU A 163 7.77 -12.10 7.28
CA LEU A 163 8.41 -10.83 6.92
C LEU A 163 8.07 -9.68 7.86
N GLN A 164 6.98 -9.79 8.62
CA GLN A 164 6.57 -8.80 9.62
C GLN A 164 7.71 -8.37 10.57
N PRO A 165 8.59 -9.26 11.08
CA PRO A 165 9.64 -8.85 12.01
C PRO A 165 10.89 -8.26 11.32
N LEU A 166 10.94 -8.20 9.99
CA LEU A 166 12.16 -7.82 9.27
C LEU A 166 12.31 -6.30 9.10
N CYS A 167 13.56 -5.84 9.07
CA CYS A 167 13.89 -4.48 8.63
C CYS A 167 13.46 -4.29 7.17
N GLY A 168 12.75 -3.20 6.88
CA GLY A 168 12.19 -3.00 5.55
C GLY A 168 13.23 -2.85 4.43
N LYS A 169 14.52 -2.58 4.76
CA LYS A 169 15.63 -2.50 3.79
C LYS A 169 15.80 -3.78 2.98
N ASP A 170 15.43 -4.92 3.56
CA ASP A 170 15.57 -6.23 2.95
C ASP A 170 14.36 -6.63 2.09
N LEU A 171 13.22 -5.93 2.23
CA LEU A 171 11.98 -6.34 1.57
C LEU A 171 12.05 -6.28 0.04
N ALA A 172 12.72 -5.26 -0.53
CA ALA A 172 12.85 -5.16 -1.99
C ALA A 172 13.73 -6.28 -2.57
N PRO A 173 14.94 -6.54 -2.05
CA PRO A 173 15.73 -7.70 -2.43
C PRO A 173 14.96 -9.03 -2.27
N LEU A 174 14.29 -9.21 -1.13
CA LEU A 174 13.50 -10.41 -0.87
C LEU A 174 12.33 -10.57 -1.85
N ALA A 175 11.68 -9.48 -2.26
CA ALA A 175 10.59 -9.51 -3.24
C ALA A 175 11.11 -9.94 -4.61
N GLN A 176 12.29 -9.45 -4.99
CA GLN A 176 12.97 -9.90 -6.21
C GLN A 176 13.29 -11.40 -6.15
N LEU A 177 13.85 -11.90 -5.04
CA LEU A 177 14.10 -13.34 -4.87
C LEU A 177 12.82 -14.17 -4.98
N TRP A 178 11.76 -13.73 -4.32
CA TRP A 178 10.47 -14.42 -4.30
C TRP A 178 9.84 -14.51 -5.70
N ARG A 179 9.92 -13.43 -6.48
CA ARG A 179 9.47 -13.40 -7.88
C ARG A 179 10.19 -14.44 -8.74
N HIS A 180 11.44 -14.74 -8.42
CA HIS A 180 12.27 -15.74 -9.09
C HIS A 180 12.46 -17.02 -8.24
N ARG A 181 11.46 -17.39 -7.43
CA ARG A 181 11.52 -18.59 -6.57
C ARG A 181 11.95 -19.85 -7.32
N GLY A 182 12.87 -20.60 -6.74
CA GLY A 182 13.49 -21.77 -7.36
C GLY A 182 14.67 -21.46 -8.29
N VAL A 183 15.02 -20.20 -8.52
CA VAL A 183 16.20 -19.79 -9.32
C VAL A 183 17.14 -18.95 -8.46
N PRO A 184 18.42 -19.33 -8.30
CA PRO A 184 19.38 -18.51 -7.56
C PRO A 184 19.55 -17.13 -8.22
N GLN A 185 19.47 -16.06 -7.42
CA GLN A 185 19.67 -14.69 -7.89
C GLN A 185 20.83 -14.04 -7.12
N VAL A 186 21.63 -13.26 -7.84
CA VAL A 186 22.61 -12.35 -7.25
C VAL A 186 22.00 -10.96 -7.26
N ILE A 187 21.82 -10.34 -6.09
CA ILE A 187 21.25 -8.99 -5.96
C ILE A 187 22.38 -8.00 -5.69
N PRO A 188 22.68 -7.08 -6.62
CA PRO A 188 23.76 -6.11 -6.44
C PRO A 188 23.56 -5.26 -5.18
N GLY A 189 24.62 -5.14 -4.37
CA GLY A 189 24.61 -4.30 -3.16
C GLY A 189 23.80 -4.87 -1.99
N TRP A 190 23.25 -6.07 -2.11
CA TRP A 190 22.53 -6.73 -1.01
C TRP A 190 23.26 -7.98 -0.54
N THR A 191 23.78 -7.89 0.68
CA THR A 191 24.38 -9.02 1.40
C THR A 191 23.71 -9.11 2.77
N PRO A 192 22.79 -10.06 2.98
CA PRO A 192 22.18 -10.25 4.28
C PRO A 192 23.20 -10.77 5.28
N GLU A 193 23.00 -10.44 6.54
CA GLU A 193 23.80 -11.02 7.64
C GLU A 193 23.69 -12.57 7.60
N PRO A 194 24.81 -13.29 7.76
CA PRO A 194 24.79 -14.75 7.80
C PRO A 194 23.79 -15.27 8.83
N GLY A 195 22.96 -16.24 8.44
CA GLY A 195 21.97 -16.85 9.34
C GLY A 195 20.70 -16.03 9.58
N ARG A 196 20.64 -14.76 9.14
CA ARG A 196 19.46 -13.90 9.31
C ARG A 196 18.21 -14.43 8.60
N TYR A 197 18.40 -15.09 7.46
CA TYR A 197 17.33 -15.72 6.68
C TYR A 197 17.56 -17.23 6.59
N GLY A 198 17.26 -17.97 7.67
CA GLY A 198 17.44 -19.43 7.73
C GLY A 198 16.67 -20.22 6.67
N TRP A 199 15.73 -19.58 5.98
CA TRP A 199 14.93 -20.15 4.90
C TRP A 199 15.46 -19.83 3.48
N LEU A 200 16.49 -18.99 3.36
CA LEU A 200 17.21 -18.77 2.10
C LEU A 200 18.39 -19.75 1.98
N ARG A 201 18.53 -20.39 0.82
CA ARG A 201 19.74 -21.18 0.51
C ARG A 201 20.75 -20.30 -0.22
N THR A 202 22.02 -20.39 0.14
CA THR A 202 23.13 -19.76 -0.59
C THR A 202 23.67 -20.73 -1.65
N VAL A 203 23.94 -20.20 -2.84
CA VAL A 203 24.45 -20.98 -3.98
C VAL A 203 25.58 -20.21 -4.63
N THR A 204 26.73 -20.85 -4.83
CA THR A 204 27.85 -20.24 -5.57
C THR A 204 27.51 -20.21 -7.07
N THR A 205 27.48 -19.03 -7.67
CA THR A 205 27.24 -18.82 -9.11
C THR A 205 28.51 -18.25 -9.78
N PRO A 206 28.63 -18.31 -11.11
CA PRO A 206 29.73 -17.64 -11.82
C PRO A 206 29.82 -16.12 -11.57
N LYS A 207 28.73 -15.50 -11.09
CA LYS A 207 28.64 -14.07 -10.77
C LYS A 207 28.83 -13.76 -9.29
N GLY A 208 29.15 -14.75 -8.45
CA GLY A 208 29.29 -14.61 -7.00
C GLY A 208 28.25 -15.42 -6.22
N ILE A 209 28.05 -15.09 -4.94
CA ILE A 209 27.09 -15.77 -4.07
C ILE A 209 25.67 -15.36 -4.45
N GLY A 210 24.88 -16.32 -4.93
CA GLY A 210 23.45 -16.17 -5.19
C GLY A 210 22.62 -16.66 -4.02
N TYR A 211 21.40 -16.13 -3.91
CA TYR A 211 20.41 -16.50 -2.91
C TYR A 211 19.21 -17.15 -3.60
N LEU A 212 18.73 -18.24 -3.02
CA LEU A 212 17.64 -19.05 -3.54
C LEU A 212 16.48 -19.04 -2.55
N TRP A 213 15.34 -18.52 -3.01
CA TRP A 213 14.05 -18.72 -2.35
C TRP A 213 13.54 -20.13 -2.70
N SER A 214 13.64 -21.07 -1.74
CA SER A 214 13.23 -22.46 -1.98
C SER A 214 11.70 -22.59 -2.10
N LYS A 215 11.23 -23.44 -3.03
CA LYS A 215 9.81 -23.80 -3.16
C LYS A 215 9.34 -24.76 -2.06
N GLU A 216 10.24 -25.55 -1.49
CA GLU A 216 9.91 -26.62 -0.53
C GLU A 216 9.51 -26.07 0.83
N LEU A 217 10.14 -24.97 1.26
CA LEU A 217 9.83 -24.29 2.52
C LEU A 217 8.50 -23.53 2.49
N ALA A 218 7.92 -23.27 1.31
CA ALA A 218 6.63 -22.58 1.21
C ALA A 218 5.44 -23.46 1.63
N ARG A 219 5.58 -24.79 1.62
CA ARG A 219 4.51 -25.72 2.02
C ARG A 219 4.49 -26.02 3.53
N GLN A 220 5.64 -26.02 4.20
CA GLN A 220 5.70 -26.38 5.63
C GLN A 220 5.00 -25.39 6.56
N ASP A 221 4.81 -24.14 6.16
CA ASP A 221 4.10 -23.15 7.01
C ASP A 221 2.60 -23.06 6.71
N GLU A 222 2.12 -23.58 5.58
CA GLU A 222 0.67 -23.73 5.32
C GLU A 222 0.08 -24.85 6.19
N ASP A 223 0.88 -25.88 6.52
CA ASP A 223 0.46 -27.01 7.36
C ASP A 223 0.48 -26.71 8.87
N ILE A 224 1.01 -25.56 9.31
CA ILE A 224 1.07 -25.18 10.74
C ILE A 224 -0.15 -24.31 11.16
N VAL A 225 -0.97 -23.87 10.20
CA VAL A 225 -2.19 -23.09 10.46
C VAL A 225 -3.44 -23.90 10.12
N HIS A 226 -3.58 -25.07 10.74
CA HIS A 226 -4.84 -25.83 10.78
C HIS A 226 -5.10 -26.38 12.18
#